data_AF-A0A7V9UDW4-F1
#
_entry.id   AF-A0A7V9UDW4-F1
#
_cell.length_a   1.000
_cell.length_b   1.000
_cell.length_c   1.000
_cell.angle_alpha   90.00
_cell.angle_beta   90.00
_cell.angle_gamma   90.00
#
_symmetry.space_group_name_H-M   'P 1'
#
loop_
_entity.id
_entity.type
_entity.pdbx_description
1 polymer ?
#
loop_
_entity_poly.entity_id
_entity_poly.type
_entity_poly.pdbx_seq_one_letter_code
_entity_poly.pdbx_strand_id
1 'polypeptide(L)'
;MQRRKRAMLAVSLASLLVVGLAGAVAANPGQHGSNDGHLLGTGDWGKIELVGQLEVTQTEGLVADVAAYGDYAYLANWGEEDCAGPETGGVNTPDSGAWVIDISDPANPVEVGFIAMPQDTRPGEGMQVTHIETAKFTGDILVMNAEACGKNYKGGFMLYDVTNPLKPVKLKEGFGERTGSDAHQTHSAFVWQWGNRAYLVSQDEEDLSDVDIYDITNPRRPRLISEVNLNDYAVAQPALNLGDSFLHDMTVKCMTSGVYANRCIMIASYWDGGYVLLDVTNPANPIFIGDTDYAAIDPELLEQTGVALTPEGNGHQAEFTKDNEFFIGTDEDFSPYRALLQTDDGGQYAAGEFGWTIPIGELYGTLNGPTVYGGYGCPADRGSIPDASTLTLAPGEEAILVLQRGPLGDPSQTQGACFFSEKVETAQLLGYDAVIIANHHNGGLGGDAPDAQFCGGQGHEFDIQIS
;
A
#
# COMPACT_ATOMS: atom_id res chain seq x y z
N MET A 1 -30.25 -46.06 16.38
CA MET A 1 -30.89 -46.22 17.71
C MET A 1 -30.14 -45.29 18.68
N GLN A 2 -30.85 -44.29 19.22
CA GLN A 2 -30.48 -43.34 20.32
C GLN A 2 -29.19 -42.51 20.18
N ARG A 3 -29.21 -41.25 19.70
CA ARG A 3 -29.62 -39.99 20.38
C ARG A 3 -29.12 -39.82 21.82
N ARG A 4 -28.23 -38.85 22.03
CA ARG A 4 -28.27 -37.94 23.21
C ARG A 4 -28.08 -36.50 22.76
N LYS A 5 -29.21 -35.79 22.73
CA LYS A 5 -29.28 -34.33 22.90
C LYS A 5 -29.04 -34.02 24.38
N ARG A 6 -28.36 -32.92 24.68
CA ARG A 6 -28.57 -32.18 25.94
C ARG A 6 -28.75 -30.71 25.59
N ALA A 7 -29.88 -30.17 26.03
CA ALA A 7 -30.22 -28.76 25.98
C ALA A 7 -30.01 -28.13 27.38
N MET A 8 -29.53 -26.89 27.34
CA MET A 8 -29.74 -25.73 28.23
C MET A 8 -29.62 -25.88 29.75
N LEU A 9 -28.83 -24.97 30.35
CA LEU A 9 -29.24 -24.27 31.56
C LEU A 9 -28.74 -22.82 31.51
N ALA A 10 -29.68 -21.87 31.43
CA ALA A 10 -29.44 -20.46 31.71
C ALA A 10 -29.67 -20.23 33.21
N VAL A 11 -28.74 -19.54 33.88
CA VAL A 11 -28.95 -19.02 35.23
C VAL A 11 -28.53 -17.55 35.23
N SER A 12 -29.54 -16.69 35.25
CA SER A 12 -29.42 -15.27 35.58
C SER A 12 -29.41 -15.15 37.11
N LEU A 13 -28.39 -14.51 37.68
CA LEU A 13 -28.44 -13.98 39.04
C LEU A 13 -27.94 -12.53 39.02
N ALA A 14 -28.86 -11.61 39.28
CA ALA A 14 -28.55 -10.23 39.61
C ALA A 14 -28.47 -10.09 41.13
N SER A 15 -27.41 -9.49 41.66
CA SER A 15 -27.35 -8.92 43.01
C SER A 15 -26.22 -7.88 43.12
N LEU A 16 -26.61 -6.70 43.61
CA LEU A 16 -25.98 -5.39 43.76
C LEU A 16 -24.54 -5.26 44.33
N LEU A 17 -23.85 -4.26 43.76
CA LEU A 17 -22.96 -3.21 44.31
C LEU A 17 -21.93 -3.53 45.40
N VAL A 18 -20.65 -3.35 45.03
CA VAL A 18 -19.63 -2.65 45.84
C VAL A 18 -18.83 -1.72 44.92
N VAL A 19 -18.67 -0.46 45.34
CA VAL A 19 -17.91 0.62 44.69
C VAL A 19 -16.40 0.41 44.90
N GLY A 20 -15.60 0.63 43.85
CA GLY A 20 -14.22 1.10 44.00
C GLY A 20 -13.18 0.48 43.06
N LEU A 21 -12.47 1.37 42.36
CA LEU A 21 -11.15 1.26 41.73
C LEU A 21 -11.12 0.95 40.23
N ALA A 22 -10.57 1.93 39.50
CA ALA A 22 -10.02 1.82 38.17
C ALA A 22 -9.01 0.67 38.07
N GLY A 23 -8.96 0.00 36.92
CA GLY A 23 -7.95 -1.02 36.64
C GLY A 23 -8.17 -1.69 35.29
N ALA A 24 -7.38 -1.24 34.31
CA ALA A 24 -6.98 -1.92 33.06
C ALA A 24 -8.09 -2.54 32.20
N VAL A 25 -8.49 -1.79 31.16
CA VAL A 25 -8.97 -2.42 29.92
C VAL A 25 -7.73 -3.00 29.26
N ALA A 26 -7.56 -4.32 29.31
CA ALA A 26 -6.53 -5.01 28.56
C ALA A 26 -6.83 -4.84 27.07
N ALA A 27 -5.97 -4.11 26.35
CA ALA A 27 -5.98 -4.06 24.90
C ALA A 27 -5.72 -5.48 24.37
N ASN A 28 -6.53 -5.87 23.39
CA ASN A 28 -6.51 -7.21 22.81
C ASN A 28 -5.19 -7.39 22.02
N PRO A 29 -4.34 -8.38 22.32
CA PRO A 29 -3.02 -8.56 21.69
C PRO A 29 -3.08 -9.09 20.24
N GLY A 30 -4.19 -8.87 19.54
CA GLY A 30 -4.46 -9.48 18.24
C GLY A 30 -4.31 -8.57 17.02
N GLN A 31 -4.22 -7.25 17.19
CA GLN A 31 -4.39 -6.30 16.06
C GLN A 31 -3.07 -5.82 15.42
N HIS A 32 -1.91 -6.07 16.03
CA HIS A 32 -0.61 -5.58 15.51
C HIS A 32 0.45 -6.69 15.39
N GLY A 33 0.01 -7.95 15.28
CA GLY A 33 0.94 -9.08 15.31
C GLY A 33 1.76 -9.13 16.62
N SER A 34 2.96 -9.69 16.54
CA SER A 34 3.87 -9.82 17.68
C SER A 34 4.44 -8.46 18.11
N ASN A 35 4.80 -8.31 19.39
CA ASN A 35 5.60 -7.17 19.86
C ASN A 35 7.07 -7.24 19.39
N ASP A 36 7.50 -8.32 18.74
CA ASP A 36 8.81 -8.43 18.11
C ASP A 36 8.95 -7.40 16.98
N GLY A 37 10.09 -6.70 16.91
CA GLY A 37 10.36 -5.68 15.89
C GLY A 37 9.79 -4.29 16.21
N HIS A 38 8.88 -4.16 17.16
CA HIS A 38 8.35 -2.86 17.58
C HIS A 38 9.34 -2.11 18.48
N LEU A 39 9.38 -0.77 18.37
CA LEU A 39 10.11 0.10 19.29
C LEU A 39 9.43 0.11 20.67
N LEU A 40 9.70 -0.94 21.46
CA LEU A 40 9.21 -1.05 22.83
C LEU A 40 10.02 -0.10 23.73
N GLY A 41 9.45 1.08 24.01
CA GLY A 41 10.03 2.02 24.97
C GLY A 41 10.22 1.38 26.36
N THR A 42 11.24 1.79 27.11
CA THR A 42 11.64 1.16 28.40
C THR A 42 10.73 1.50 29.61
N GLY A 43 9.42 1.57 29.42
CA GLY A 43 8.41 1.63 30.47
C GLY A 43 7.14 0.94 29.96
N ASP A 44 6.09 0.78 30.76
CA ASP A 44 4.85 0.14 30.27
C ASP A 44 4.30 0.80 28.97
N TRP A 45 4.68 2.05 28.64
CA TRP A 45 4.81 2.62 27.27
C TRP A 45 5.94 3.69 27.15
N GLY A 46 6.95 3.62 28.01
CA GLY A 46 8.26 4.31 27.96
C GLY A 46 8.40 5.84 27.79
N LYS A 47 7.71 6.49 26.84
CA LYS A 47 7.81 7.93 26.53
C LYS A 47 6.53 8.54 25.94
N ILE A 48 5.49 7.74 25.73
CA ILE A 48 4.22 8.16 25.10
C ILE A 48 3.09 7.69 26.02
N GLU A 49 2.11 8.57 26.26
CA GLU A 49 0.90 8.27 27.04
C GLU A 49 -0.29 8.27 26.08
N LEU A 50 -1.08 7.19 26.07
CA LEU A 50 -2.35 7.17 25.34
C LEU A 50 -3.33 8.14 26.03
N VAL A 51 -3.66 9.24 25.34
CA VAL A 51 -4.54 10.28 25.88
C VAL A 51 -6.01 9.96 25.60
N GLY A 52 -6.33 9.47 24.41
CA GLY A 52 -7.67 9.13 23.98
C GLY A 52 -7.65 8.26 22.72
N GLN A 53 -8.78 7.64 22.39
CA GLN A 53 -8.96 6.78 21.22
C GLN A 53 -10.42 6.87 20.76
N LEU A 54 -10.63 6.80 19.45
CA LEU A 54 -11.93 6.65 18.82
C LEU A 54 -11.83 5.56 17.75
N GLU A 55 -12.76 4.61 17.77
CA GLU A 55 -12.91 3.58 16.74
C GLU A 55 -13.99 4.07 15.76
N VAL A 56 -13.61 4.30 14.49
CA VAL A 56 -14.50 4.81 13.43
C VAL A 56 -15.15 3.68 12.60
N THR A 57 -14.61 2.47 12.71
CA THR A 57 -15.07 1.27 12.01
C THR A 57 -14.57 0.02 12.72
N GLN A 58 -15.32 -1.08 12.59
CA GLN A 58 -14.93 -2.42 13.06
C GLN A 58 -14.21 -3.24 11.96
N THR A 59 -14.17 -2.71 10.73
CA THR A 59 -13.48 -3.35 9.60
C THR A 59 -11.99 -3.09 9.71
N GLU A 60 -11.22 -4.16 9.90
CA GLU A 60 -9.77 -4.10 9.98
C GLU A 60 -9.16 -3.60 8.66
N GLY A 61 -8.12 -2.77 8.74
CA GLY A 61 -7.45 -2.21 7.57
C GLY A 61 -8.22 -1.12 6.82
N LEU A 62 -9.41 -0.70 7.28
CA LEU A 62 -10.26 0.21 6.51
C LEU A 62 -9.80 1.69 6.53
N VAL A 63 -8.87 2.07 7.41
CA VAL A 63 -8.37 3.45 7.51
C VAL A 63 -6.97 3.53 6.90
N ALA A 64 -6.82 4.20 5.75
CA ALA A 64 -5.53 4.35 5.07
C ALA A 64 -4.72 5.56 5.52
N ASP A 65 -5.38 6.71 5.72
CA ASP A 65 -4.68 7.98 5.91
C ASP A 65 -5.36 8.87 6.95
N VAL A 66 -4.59 9.80 7.52
CA VAL A 66 -5.04 10.80 8.48
C VAL A 66 -4.49 12.19 8.14
N ALA A 67 -5.39 13.08 7.72
CA ALA A 67 -5.10 14.51 7.64
C ALA A 67 -5.60 15.22 8.90
N ALA A 68 -4.76 16.03 9.56
CA ALA A 68 -5.16 16.80 10.74
C ALA A 68 -4.88 18.29 10.56
N TYR A 69 -5.83 19.13 10.96
CA TYR A 69 -5.67 20.59 10.93
C TYR A 69 -6.53 21.27 12.00
N GLY A 70 -5.88 22.07 12.85
CA GLY A 70 -6.53 22.70 14.00
C GLY A 70 -7.09 21.66 14.97
N ASP A 71 -8.37 21.78 15.29
CA ASP A 71 -9.09 20.91 16.23
C ASP A 71 -9.80 19.73 15.53
N TYR A 72 -9.44 19.40 14.28
CA TYR A 72 -10.09 18.33 13.51
C TYR A 72 -9.10 17.39 12.82
N ALA A 73 -9.50 16.13 12.70
CA ALA A 73 -8.84 15.10 11.90
C ALA A 73 -9.81 14.51 10.87
N TYR A 74 -9.27 14.05 9.74
CA TYR A 74 -9.98 13.47 8.63
C TYR A 74 -9.33 12.12 8.33
N LEU A 75 -10.10 11.04 8.42
CA LEU A 75 -9.59 9.68 8.25
C LEU A 75 -10.13 9.11 6.94
N ALA A 76 -9.25 8.71 6.02
CA ALA A 76 -9.62 8.12 4.74
C ALA A 76 -10.18 6.71 4.92
N ASN A 77 -11.15 6.32 4.09
CA ASN A 77 -11.74 4.98 4.05
C ASN A 77 -11.25 4.21 2.80
N TRP A 78 -10.37 3.22 3.00
CA TRP A 78 -9.66 2.42 1.98
C TRP A 78 -9.62 0.95 2.42
N GLY A 79 -9.76 -0.08 1.54
CA GLY A 79 -9.53 -1.47 1.98
C GLY A 79 -10.48 -2.60 1.52
N GLU A 80 -11.65 -2.87 2.14
CA GLU A 80 -13.00 -2.39 1.77
C GLU A 80 -14.12 -2.91 2.71
N GLU A 81 -15.35 -2.37 2.59
CA GLU A 81 -16.61 -3.16 2.60
C GLU A 81 -17.71 -2.36 1.82
N ASP A 82 -17.84 -2.23 0.49
CA ASP A 82 -17.40 -2.96 -0.69
C ASP A 82 -17.35 -2.00 -1.90
N CYS A 83 -16.61 -2.38 -2.92
CA CYS A 83 -16.74 -2.17 -4.35
C CYS A 83 -16.26 -3.50 -4.99
N ALA A 84 -17.08 -4.49 -5.38
CA ALA A 84 -18.15 -4.46 -6.36
C ALA A 84 -19.19 -5.59 -6.14
N GLY A 85 -20.46 -5.31 -6.48
CA GLY A 85 -21.70 -6.11 -6.39
C GLY A 85 -22.90 -5.16 -6.55
N PRO A 86 -24.13 -5.55 -7.01
CA PRO A 86 -25.03 -4.62 -7.70
C PRO A 86 -25.23 -3.33 -6.91
N GLU A 87 -24.93 -2.20 -7.56
CA GLU A 87 -24.89 -0.86 -6.96
C GLU A 87 -26.12 -0.61 -6.08
N THR A 88 -25.92 -0.72 -4.76
CA THR A 88 -26.90 -0.26 -3.75
C THR A 88 -26.56 1.15 -3.27
N GLY A 89 -25.39 1.64 -3.66
CA GLY A 89 -24.85 2.95 -3.34
C GLY A 89 -25.46 4.10 -4.14
N GLY A 90 -25.45 5.28 -3.53
CA GLY A 90 -25.89 6.54 -4.11
C GLY A 90 -25.49 7.68 -3.18
N VAL A 91 -25.90 8.92 -3.44
CA VAL A 91 -25.54 10.10 -2.58
C VAL A 91 -25.85 9.89 -1.08
N ASN A 92 -26.77 8.96 -0.75
CA ASN A 92 -27.17 8.66 0.62
C ASN A 92 -26.56 7.37 1.21
N THR A 93 -25.79 6.63 0.40
CA THR A 93 -25.11 5.37 0.74
C THR A 93 -23.79 5.32 -0.06
N PRO A 94 -22.84 6.25 0.19
CA PRO A 94 -21.58 6.26 -0.52
C PRO A 94 -20.73 5.02 -0.17
N ASP A 95 -19.93 4.53 -1.11
CA ASP A 95 -19.06 3.38 -0.86
C ASP A 95 -17.87 3.73 0.04
N SER A 96 -17.46 5.01 0.04
CA SER A 96 -16.30 5.49 0.78
C SER A 96 -16.34 7.00 1.02
N GLY A 97 -15.31 7.51 1.69
CA GLY A 97 -15.20 8.92 2.06
C GLY A 97 -14.15 9.15 3.13
N ALA A 98 -14.27 10.28 3.81
CA ALA A 98 -13.47 10.58 4.99
C ALA A 98 -14.36 10.83 6.21
N TRP A 99 -14.08 10.16 7.33
CA TRP A 99 -14.66 10.51 8.62
C TRP A 99 -14.10 11.84 9.11
N VAL A 100 -14.95 12.69 9.67
CA VAL A 100 -14.55 13.99 10.27
C VAL A 100 -14.61 13.85 11.77
N ILE A 101 -13.45 14.00 12.41
CA ILE A 101 -13.27 13.78 13.85
C ILE A 101 -12.95 15.12 14.52
N ASP A 102 -13.74 15.50 15.52
CA ASP A 102 -13.42 16.59 16.43
C ASP A 102 -12.42 16.09 17.47
N ILE A 103 -11.25 16.72 17.49
CA ILE A 103 -10.14 16.43 18.40
C ILE A 103 -9.82 17.62 19.32
N SER A 104 -10.77 18.56 19.50
CA SER A 104 -10.61 19.71 20.43
C SER A 104 -10.38 19.30 21.89
N ASP A 105 -10.90 18.13 22.28
CA ASP A 105 -10.52 17.40 23.49
C ASP A 105 -9.86 16.06 23.09
N PRO A 106 -8.52 15.99 23.00
CA PRO A 106 -7.82 14.78 22.59
C PRO A 106 -8.06 13.57 23.51
N ALA A 107 -8.57 13.77 24.73
CA ALA A 107 -8.94 12.67 25.62
C ALA A 107 -10.31 12.07 25.29
N ASN A 108 -11.14 12.81 24.54
CA ASN A 108 -12.49 12.39 24.15
C ASN A 108 -12.77 12.78 22.68
N PRO A 109 -12.02 12.23 21.70
CA PRO A 109 -12.29 12.50 20.28
C PRO A 109 -13.68 12.00 19.87
N VAL A 110 -14.36 12.74 18.97
CA VAL A 110 -15.73 12.44 18.56
C VAL A 110 -15.88 12.52 17.04
N GLU A 111 -16.47 11.49 16.43
CA GLU A 111 -16.91 11.58 15.02
C GLU A 111 -18.09 12.55 14.91
N VAL A 112 -17.93 13.58 14.07
CA VAL A 112 -18.92 14.66 13.88
C VAL A 112 -19.49 14.71 12.47
N GLY A 113 -18.96 13.91 11.53
CA GLY A 113 -19.48 13.86 10.18
C GLY A 113 -18.70 12.92 9.26
N PHE A 114 -19.15 12.87 8.01
CA PHE A 114 -18.55 12.06 6.95
C PHE A 114 -18.61 12.82 5.61
N ILE A 115 -17.50 12.85 4.89
CA ILE A 115 -17.37 13.46 3.56
C ILE A 115 -17.36 12.34 2.52
N ALA A 116 -18.50 12.14 1.87
CA ALA A 116 -18.68 11.09 0.87
C ALA A 116 -17.87 11.32 -0.41
N MET A 117 -17.27 10.26 -0.95
CA MET A 117 -16.75 10.22 -2.32
C MET A 117 -17.86 9.89 -3.34
N PRO A 118 -17.64 10.14 -4.63
CA PRO A 118 -18.47 9.59 -5.70
C PRO A 118 -18.51 8.05 -5.65
N GLN A 119 -19.52 7.46 -6.30
CA GLN A 119 -19.65 6.02 -6.45
C GLN A 119 -18.39 5.41 -7.07
N ASP A 120 -18.06 4.18 -6.68
CA ASP A 120 -16.93 3.39 -7.21
C ASP A 120 -15.57 4.09 -7.04
N THR A 121 -15.48 5.08 -6.15
CA THR A 121 -14.30 5.95 -5.97
C THR A 121 -13.93 6.00 -4.50
N ARG A 122 -12.64 6.00 -4.17
CA ARG A 122 -12.16 6.06 -2.78
C ARG A 122 -10.98 7.00 -2.58
N PRO A 123 -10.84 7.60 -1.38
CA PRO A 123 -9.58 8.22 -1.00
C PRO A 123 -8.60 7.15 -0.50
N GLY A 124 -7.31 7.37 -0.73
CA GLY A 124 -6.19 6.55 -0.27
C GLY A 124 -5.25 7.39 0.58
N GLU A 125 -3.97 7.39 0.22
CA GLU A 125 -2.86 7.98 0.99
C GLU A 125 -2.57 9.46 0.67
N GLY A 126 -3.47 10.11 -0.09
CA GLY A 126 -3.32 11.48 -0.57
C GLY A 126 -4.30 12.48 0.04
N MET A 127 -4.46 12.51 1.36
CA MET A 127 -5.29 13.53 2.02
C MET A 127 -4.47 14.62 2.72
N GLN A 128 -4.91 15.87 2.55
CA GLN A 128 -4.30 16.99 3.28
C GLN A 128 -5.31 18.11 3.50
N VAL A 129 -5.23 18.76 4.67
CA VAL A 129 -5.93 20.03 4.92
C VAL A 129 -4.94 21.18 4.98
N THR A 130 -5.16 22.19 4.15
CA THR A 130 -4.30 23.38 4.06
C THR A 130 -5.15 24.65 4.04
N HIS A 131 -4.82 25.61 4.90
CA HIS A 131 -5.39 26.95 4.81
C HIS A 131 -4.81 27.71 3.62
N ILE A 132 -5.68 28.28 2.79
CA ILE A 132 -5.25 29.15 1.69
C ILE A 132 -6.00 30.50 1.73
N GLU A 133 -5.28 31.56 1.35
CA GLU A 133 -5.77 32.90 1.17
C GLU A 133 -5.39 33.42 -0.23
N THR A 134 -6.38 33.43 -1.12
CA THR A 134 -6.21 33.88 -2.51
C THR A 134 -7.25 34.95 -2.84
N ALA A 135 -7.13 35.57 -4.02
CA ALA A 135 -8.13 36.50 -4.50
C ALA A 135 -9.51 35.87 -4.80
N LYS A 136 -9.64 34.53 -4.78
CA LYS A 136 -10.86 33.81 -5.16
C LYS A 136 -11.41 32.90 -4.06
N PHE A 137 -10.64 32.66 -3.01
CA PHE A 137 -11.01 31.80 -1.89
C PHE A 137 -10.16 32.13 -0.67
N THR A 138 -10.77 32.12 0.50
CA THR A 138 -10.13 32.23 1.81
C THR A 138 -10.77 31.19 2.72
N GLY A 139 -9.97 30.29 3.28
CA GLY A 139 -10.47 29.20 4.11
C GLY A 139 -9.56 27.99 4.11
N ASP A 140 -10.03 26.92 4.73
CA ASP A 140 -9.33 25.65 4.83
C ASP A 140 -9.81 24.72 3.71
N ILE A 141 -8.88 24.13 2.96
CA ILE A 141 -9.18 23.18 1.88
C ILE A 141 -8.69 21.81 2.28
N LEU A 142 -9.60 20.83 2.25
CA LEU A 142 -9.27 19.42 2.22
C LEU A 142 -9.12 18.99 0.76
N VAL A 143 -7.96 18.44 0.41
CA VAL A 143 -7.77 17.61 -0.77
C VAL A 143 -7.91 16.15 -0.38
N MET A 144 -8.54 15.36 -1.25
CA MET A 144 -8.52 13.90 -1.19
C MET A 144 -8.17 13.40 -2.59
N ASN A 145 -7.22 12.48 -2.70
CA ASN A 145 -6.97 11.70 -3.91
C ASN A 145 -8.21 10.84 -4.24
N ALA A 146 -8.29 10.33 -5.47
CA ALA A 146 -9.41 9.50 -5.91
C ALA A 146 -8.94 8.29 -6.71
N GLU A 147 -9.06 7.11 -6.10
CA GLU A 147 -8.72 5.82 -6.68
C GLU A 147 -9.97 5.06 -7.14
N ALA A 148 -9.81 4.20 -8.13
CA ALA A 148 -10.88 3.34 -8.62
C ALA A 148 -11.09 2.14 -7.69
N CYS A 149 -12.32 1.94 -7.22
CA CYS A 149 -12.74 0.67 -6.61
C CYS A 149 -13.79 -0.05 -7.46
N GLY A 150 -14.31 0.60 -8.52
CA GLY A 150 -15.28 0.01 -9.44
C GLY A 150 -15.29 0.68 -10.81
N LYS A 151 -16.10 0.16 -11.73
CA LYS A 151 -16.08 0.57 -13.15
C LYS A 151 -16.62 1.98 -13.43
N ASN A 152 -17.38 2.59 -12.51
CA ASN A 152 -17.96 3.92 -12.68
C ASN A 152 -17.25 4.99 -11.85
N TYR A 153 -15.99 4.73 -11.47
CA TYR A 153 -15.20 5.63 -10.63
C TYR A 153 -15.03 7.02 -11.24
N LYS A 154 -14.66 7.97 -10.37
CA LYS A 154 -14.23 9.30 -10.74
C LYS A 154 -12.85 9.57 -10.15
N GLY A 155 -11.80 9.37 -10.95
CA GLY A 155 -10.43 9.66 -10.55
C GLY A 155 -10.13 11.15 -10.41
N GLY A 156 -8.85 11.50 -10.33
CA GLY A 156 -8.33 12.83 -10.08
C GLY A 156 -8.35 13.15 -8.59
N PHE A 157 -8.45 14.42 -8.25
CA PHE A 157 -8.61 14.84 -6.87
C PHE A 157 -9.99 15.46 -6.60
N MET A 158 -10.35 15.46 -5.32
CA MET A 158 -11.52 16.14 -4.79
C MET A 158 -11.07 17.32 -3.92
N LEU A 159 -11.79 18.45 -4.01
CA LEU A 159 -11.53 19.61 -3.15
C LEU A 159 -12.77 19.97 -2.36
N TYR A 160 -12.62 20.11 -1.05
CA TYR A 160 -13.66 20.54 -0.13
C TYR A 160 -13.20 21.75 0.67
N ASP A 161 -14.08 22.74 0.81
CA ASP A 161 -13.94 23.80 1.81
C ASP A 161 -14.38 23.23 3.15
N VAL A 162 -13.41 23.09 4.05
CA VAL A 162 -13.59 22.57 5.40
C VAL A 162 -13.35 23.64 6.46
N THR A 163 -13.42 24.94 6.10
CA THR A 163 -13.34 26.05 7.06
C THR A 163 -14.37 25.92 8.18
N ASN A 164 -15.51 25.27 7.88
CA ASN A 164 -16.42 24.73 8.88
C ASN A 164 -16.46 23.19 8.74
N PRO A 165 -15.70 22.44 9.55
CA PRO A 165 -15.63 20.98 9.46
C PRO A 165 -16.97 20.27 9.68
N LEU A 166 -17.90 20.90 10.41
CA LEU A 166 -19.26 20.38 10.64
C LEU A 166 -20.17 20.54 9.41
N LYS A 167 -19.73 21.30 8.41
CA LYS A 167 -20.48 21.50 7.16
C LYS A 167 -19.53 21.67 5.96
N PRO A 168 -18.82 20.60 5.56
CA PRO A 168 -17.92 20.64 4.42
C PRO A 168 -18.65 21.04 3.13
N VAL A 169 -18.03 21.87 2.30
CA VAL A 169 -18.60 22.33 1.03
C VAL A 169 -17.72 21.89 -0.12
N LYS A 170 -18.24 20.99 -0.96
CA LYS A 170 -17.57 20.57 -2.20
C LYS A 170 -17.25 21.76 -3.11
N LEU A 171 -15.97 21.93 -3.42
CA LEU A 171 -15.44 22.93 -4.35
C LEU A 171 -15.22 22.33 -5.73
N LYS A 172 -14.67 21.11 -5.78
CA LYS A 172 -14.40 20.38 -7.00
C LYS A 172 -14.48 18.87 -6.78
N GLU A 173 -14.95 18.15 -7.80
CA GLU A 173 -15.06 16.70 -7.83
C GLU A 173 -14.44 16.16 -9.11
N GLY A 174 -13.60 15.13 -8.96
CA GLY A 174 -12.99 14.32 -9.99
C GLY A 174 -12.22 15.13 -11.03
N PHE A 175 -11.32 16.02 -10.60
CA PHE A 175 -10.51 16.82 -11.51
C PHE A 175 -9.11 16.24 -11.60
N GLY A 176 -8.63 16.05 -12.82
CA GLY A 176 -7.30 15.55 -13.13
C GLY A 176 -7.14 15.48 -14.63
N GLU A 177 -6.03 14.92 -15.10
CA GLU A 177 -5.90 14.45 -16.47
C GLU A 177 -6.93 13.35 -16.78
N ARG A 178 -7.30 13.21 -18.06
CA ARG A 178 -8.44 12.38 -18.48
C ARG A 178 -8.20 11.68 -19.81
N THR A 179 -8.40 10.37 -19.83
CA THR A 179 -8.70 9.61 -21.04
C THR A 179 -10.20 9.33 -21.13
N GLY A 180 -10.95 10.25 -21.76
CA GLY A 180 -12.40 10.12 -21.93
C GLY A 180 -13.19 11.08 -21.04
N SER A 181 -14.21 10.57 -20.34
CA SER A 181 -15.11 11.42 -19.54
C SER A 181 -14.58 11.75 -18.16
N ASP A 182 -13.99 10.77 -17.50
CA ASP A 182 -13.56 10.82 -16.11
C ASP A 182 -12.04 10.97 -16.04
N ALA A 183 -11.55 11.44 -14.89
CA ALA A 183 -10.12 11.59 -14.69
C ALA A 183 -9.48 10.25 -14.35
N HIS A 184 -8.20 10.15 -14.70
CA HIS A 184 -7.27 9.11 -14.27
C HIS A 184 -7.29 8.95 -12.75
N GLN A 185 -7.08 7.75 -12.25
CA GLN A 185 -6.96 7.54 -10.81
C GLN A 185 -5.69 8.21 -10.28
N THR A 186 -5.74 8.63 -9.02
CA THR A 186 -4.61 9.32 -8.41
C THR A 186 -4.32 8.69 -7.05
N HIS A 187 -3.09 8.31 -6.82
CA HIS A 187 -2.67 7.69 -5.57
C HIS A 187 -2.47 8.73 -4.45
N SER A 188 -1.81 9.84 -4.76
CA SER A 188 -1.43 10.86 -3.78
C SER A 188 -1.68 12.29 -4.27
N ALA A 189 -1.86 13.23 -3.33
CA ALA A 189 -2.09 14.64 -3.64
C ALA A 189 -1.64 15.59 -2.52
N PHE A 190 -1.04 16.73 -2.90
CA PHE A 190 -0.54 17.72 -1.95
C PHE A 190 -0.88 19.15 -2.39
N VAL A 191 -1.33 19.99 -1.45
CA VAL A 191 -1.69 21.39 -1.66
C VAL A 191 -0.71 22.33 -0.97
N TRP A 192 -0.28 23.38 -1.68
CA TRP A 192 0.50 24.46 -1.07
C TRP A 192 0.09 25.83 -1.59
N GLN A 193 0.38 26.86 -0.80
CA GLN A 193 0.24 28.26 -1.20
C GLN A 193 1.62 28.91 -1.35
N TRP A 194 1.79 29.68 -2.44
CA TRP A 194 2.94 30.54 -2.65
C TRP A 194 2.50 31.93 -3.10
N GLY A 195 2.81 32.93 -2.28
CA GLY A 195 2.34 34.30 -2.49
C GLY A 195 0.81 34.39 -2.44
N ASN A 196 0.19 34.88 -3.52
CA ASN A 196 -1.26 35.05 -3.64
C ASN A 196 -1.95 33.96 -4.49
N ARG A 197 -1.24 32.85 -4.74
CA ARG A 197 -1.71 31.71 -5.54
C ARG A 197 -1.59 30.43 -4.74
N ALA A 198 -2.46 29.49 -5.04
CA ALA A 198 -2.46 28.16 -4.47
C ALA A 198 -2.30 27.13 -5.57
N TYR A 199 -1.64 26.03 -5.25
CA TYR A 199 -1.25 24.98 -6.17
C TYR A 199 -1.55 23.62 -5.55
N LEU A 200 -1.69 22.63 -6.41
CA LEU A 200 -1.87 21.23 -6.05
C LEU A 200 -0.96 20.41 -6.95
N VAL A 201 -0.33 19.38 -6.41
CA VAL A 201 0.33 18.33 -7.17
C VAL A 201 -0.41 17.03 -6.89
N SER A 202 -0.60 16.20 -7.92
CA SER A 202 -1.13 14.86 -7.78
C SER A 202 -0.26 13.87 -8.53
N GLN A 203 -0.32 12.63 -8.08
CA GLN A 203 0.18 11.46 -8.76
C GLN A 203 -0.88 10.97 -9.75
N ASP A 204 -0.52 10.69 -11.00
CA ASP A 204 -1.38 10.07 -12.03
C ASP A 204 -0.90 8.62 -12.27
N GLU A 205 -1.79 7.63 -12.17
CA GLU A 205 -1.43 6.21 -12.31
C GLU A 205 -1.51 5.68 -13.75
N GLU A 206 -2.09 6.43 -14.68
CA GLU A 206 -2.36 5.96 -16.04
C GLU A 206 -1.41 6.56 -17.09
N ASP A 207 -0.63 7.59 -16.74
CA ASP A 207 0.39 8.19 -17.61
C ASP A 207 1.83 7.92 -17.12
N LEU A 208 2.77 7.98 -18.06
CA LEU A 208 4.21 7.99 -17.76
C LEU A 208 4.65 9.32 -17.16
N SER A 209 3.96 10.43 -17.46
CA SER A 209 4.20 11.72 -16.80
C SER A 209 3.34 11.85 -15.55
N ASP A 210 3.77 11.21 -14.48
CA ASP A 210 3.02 11.03 -13.26
C ASP A 210 3.04 12.23 -12.28
N VAL A 211 3.89 13.25 -12.51
CA VAL A 211 3.92 14.47 -11.67
C VAL A 211 3.08 15.57 -12.27
N ASP A 212 1.90 15.75 -11.69
CA ASP A 212 0.84 16.52 -12.29
C ASP A 212 0.49 17.76 -11.46
N ILE A 213 0.84 18.95 -11.95
CA ILE A 213 0.78 20.20 -11.17
C ILE A 213 -0.32 21.13 -11.67
N TYR A 214 -1.15 21.57 -10.73
CA TYR A 214 -2.34 22.37 -10.94
C TYR A 214 -2.26 23.75 -10.26
N ASP A 215 -2.78 24.77 -10.94
CA ASP A 215 -3.18 26.02 -10.30
C ASP A 215 -4.59 25.88 -9.71
N ILE A 216 -4.69 26.01 -8.39
CA ILE A 216 -5.94 25.99 -7.63
C ILE A 216 -6.22 27.34 -6.96
N THR A 217 -5.65 28.44 -7.45
CA THR A 217 -5.91 29.81 -6.97
C THR A 217 -7.41 30.10 -6.93
N ASN A 218 -8.17 29.52 -7.86
CA ASN A 218 -9.60 29.31 -7.69
C ASN A 218 -9.88 27.80 -7.55
N PRO A 219 -10.09 27.28 -6.33
CA PRO A 219 -10.24 25.84 -6.11
C PRO A 219 -11.52 25.26 -6.75
N ARG A 220 -12.49 26.12 -7.14
CA ARG A 220 -13.66 25.71 -7.92
C ARG A 220 -13.37 25.53 -9.42
N ARG A 221 -12.23 26.04 -9.89
CA ARG A 221 -11.79 25.98 -11.29
C ARG A 221 -10.27 25.71 -11.38
N PRO A 222 -9.80 24.52 -10.95
CA PRO A 222 -8.40 24.13 -11.13
C PRO A 222 -7.99 24.14 -12.60
N ARG A 223 -6.68 24.25 -12.85
CA ARG A 223 -6.08 24.20 -14.19
C ARG A 223 -4.75 23.46 -14.12
N LEU A 224 -4.57 22.43 -14.93
CA LEU A 224 -3.25 21.83 -15.15
C LEU A 224 -2.30 22.90 -15.71
N ILE A 225 -1.11 23.01 -15.14
CA ILE A 225 -0.09 24.01 -15.51
C ILE A 225 1.28 23.41 -15.79
N SER A 226 1.56 22.19 -15.32
CA SER A 226 2.76 21.43 -15.63
C SER A 226 2.47 19.95 -15.44
N GLU A 227 3.15 19.14 -16.24
CA GLU A 227 3.11 17.69 -16.23
C GLU A 227 4.56 17.27 -16.51
N VAL A 228 5.13 16.39 -15.67
CA VAL A 228 6.56 16.04 -15.73
C VAL A 228 6.75 14.56 -15.45
N ASN A 229 7.56 13.90 -16.27
CA ASN A 229 8.08 12.57 -15.99
C ASN A 229 9.49 12.69 -15.38
N LEU A 230 9.72 12.18 -14.16
CA LEU A 230 11.04 12.29 -13.53
C LEU A 230 12.05 11.26 -14.05
N ASN A 231 11.59 10.23 -14.75
CA ASN A 231 12.47 9.29 -15.46
C ASN A 231 13.27 9.93 -16.59
N ASP A 232 12.85 11.09 -17.10
CA ASP A 232 13.64 11.88 -18.05
C ASP A 232 14.98 12.36 -17.47
N TYR A 233 15.12 12.35 -16.14
CA TYR A 233 16.35 12.70 -15.42
C TYR A 233 17.20 11.47 -15.03
N ALA A 234 16.82 10.27 -15.50
CA ALA A 234 17.50 9.00 -15.23
C ALA A 234 17.54 8.61 -13.74
N VAL A 235 16.42 8.80 -13.04
CA VAL A 235 16.26 8.43 -11.62
C VAL A 235 16.13 6.92 -11.39
N ALA A 236 15.72 6.15 -12.41
CA ALA A 236 15.65 4.70 -12.32
C ALA A 236 17.03 4.06 -12.03
N GLN A 237 17.06 3.01 -11.22
CA GLN A 237 18.30 2.37 -10.73
C GLN A 237 18.43 0.89 -11.16
N PRO A 238 18.41 0.58 -12.48
CA PRO A 238 18.36 -0.79 -12.99
C PRO A 238 19.61 -1.62 -12.66
N ALA A 239 20.73 -0.97 -12.33
CA ALA A 239 21.94 -1.67 -11.87
C ALA A 239 21.75 -2.37 -10.51
N LEU A 240 20.75 -1.93 -9.73
CA LEU A 240 20.35 -2.50 -8.46
C LEU A 240 19.09 -3.36 -8.56
N ASN A 241 18.61 -3.60 -9.78
CA ASN A 241 17.35 -4.30 -10.01
C ASN A 241 16.11 -3.47 -9.61
N LEU A 242 16.26 -2.16 -9.45
CA LEU A 242 15.22 -1.20 -9.07
C LEU A 242 14.81 -0.41 -10.31
N GLY A 243 13.73 -0.82 -10.95
CA GLY A 243 13.30 -0.33 -12.26
C GLY A 243 11.94 0.35 -12.28
N ASP A 244 11.10 0.07 -11.29
CA ASP A 244 9.72 0.55 -11.24
C ASP A 244 9.71 1.94 -10.62
N SER A 245 9.98 2.94 -11.43
CA SER A 245 10.18 4.33 -10.97
C SER A 245 9.02 5.18 -11.42
N PHE A 246 8.17 5.55 -10.47
CA PHE A 246 7.00 6.37 -10.67
C PHE A 246 6.75 7.20 -9.41
N LEU A 247 6.06 8.33 -9.53
CA LEU A 247 5.65 9.12 -8.40
C LEU A 247 4.72 8.28 -7.53
N HIS A 248 5.05 8.16 -6.25
CA HIS A 248 4.20 7.51 -5.26
C HIS A 248 3.55 8.59 -4.38
N ASP A 249 4.36 9.28 -3.58
CA ASP A 249 3.94 10.42 -2.76
C ASP A 249 4.83 11.64 -2.96
N MET A 250 4.35 12.77 -2.43
CA MET A 250 5.11 14.01 -2.44
C MET A 250 4.74 14.94 -1.29
N THR A 251 5.73 15.72 -0.87
CA THR A 251 5.50 16.87 0.01
C THR A 251 6.16 18.12 -0.55
N VAL A 252 5.51 19.27 -0.34
CA VAL A 252 6.04 20.57 -0.77
C VAL A 252 6.26 21.47 0.45
N LYS A 253 7.47 22.01 0.57
CA LYS A 253 7.82 22.98 1.61
C LYS A 253 8.36 24.28 1.03
N CYS A 254 7.66 25.37 1.33
CA CYS A 254 8.12 26.73 1.04
C CYS A 254 9.01 27.24 2.18
N MET A 255 10.31 27.34 1.91
CA MET A 255 11.34 27.56 2.93
C MET A 255 11.70 29.04 3.05
N THR A 256 11.81 29.56 4.26
CA THR A 256 12.23 30.94 4.56
C THR A 256 13.69 31.04 4.99
N SER A 257 14.33 29.90 5.29
CA SER A 257 15.71 29.76 5.73
C SER A 257 16.33 28.46 5.21
N GLY A 258 17.64 28.31 5.36
CA GLY A 258 18.38 27.15 4.87
C GLY A 258 18.87 27.31 3.44
N VAL A 259 19.37 26.22 2.85
CA VAL A 259 19.98 26.21 1.50
C VAL A 259 18.99 26.57 0.39
N TYR A 260 17.69 26.39 0.65
CA TYR A 260 16.60 26.70 -0.29
C TYR A 260 15.73 27.88 0.16
N ALA A 261 16.29 28.83 0.94
CA ALA A 261 15.54 30.01 1.38
C ALA A 261 14.90 30.79 0.23
N ASN A 262 13.63 31.17 0.40
CA ASN A 262 12.74 31.82 -0.55
C ASN A 262 12.36 30.97 -1.77
N ARG A 263 12.38 29.64 -1.62
CA ARG A 263 11.95 28.68 -2.65
C ARG A 263 10.90 27.74 -2.07
N CYS A 264 10.05 27.19 -2.93
CA CYS A 264 9.23 26.03 -2.61
C CYS A 264 9.88 24.80 -3.21
N ILE A 265 10.24 23.84 -2.37
CA ILE A 265 10.89 22.60 -2.77
C ILE A 265 9.90 21.47 -2.58
N MET A 266 9.73 20.67 -3.63
CA MET A 266 9.02 19.41 -3.58
C MET A 266 10.03 18.29 -3.39
N ILE A 267 9.74 17.37 -2.48
CA ILE A 267 10.33 16.04 -2.47
C ILE A 267 9.28 15.09 -3.02
N ALA A 268 9.64 14.40 -4.11
CA ALA A 268 8.84 13.36 -4.73
C ALA A 268 9.46 12.02 -4.34
N SER A 269 8.71 11.21 -3.61
CA SER A 269 9.03 9.81 -3.40
C SER A 269 8.68 9.07 -4.69
N TYR A 270 9.71 8.61 -5.40
CA TYR A 270 9.60 8.14 -6.78
C TYR A 270 9.85 6.63 -6.88
N TRP A 271 9.35 5.89 -5.88
CA TRP A 271 9.48 4.44 -5.74
C TRP A 271 10.93 3.96 -5.86
N ASP A 272 11.25 3.10 -6.83
CA ASP A 272 12.61 2.63 -7.09
C ASP A 272 13.58 3.73 -7.52
N GLY A 273 13.05 4.89 -7.93
CA GLY A 273 13.82 6.11 -8.19
C GLY A 273 14.30 6.82 -6.91
N GLY A 274 13.89 6.36 -5.73
CA GLY A 274 14.22 6.99 -4.45
C GLY A 274 13.54 8.35 -4.28
N TYR A 275 14.22 9.32 -3.68
CA TYR A 275 13.66 10.63 -3.36
C TYR A 275 14.21 11.72 -4.29
N VAL A 276 13.33 12.36 -5.05
CA VAL A 276 13.69 13.37 -6.05
C VAL A 276 13.29 14.77 -5.58
N LEU A 277 14.23 15.72 -5.64
CA LEU A 277 13.97 17.12 -5.31
C LEU A 277 13.68 17.96 -6.55
N LEU A 278 12.55 18.65 -6.54
CA LEU A 278 12.20 19.70 -7.52
C LEU A 278 12.08 21.07 -6.86
N ASP A 279 12.57 22.11 -7.54
CA ASP A 279 12.16 23.48 -7.26
C ASP A 279 10.82 23.79 -7.93
N VAL A 280 9.78 23.94 -7.12
CA VAL A 280 8.43 24.30 -7.52
C VAL A 280 8.08 25.74 -7.17
N THR A 281 9.07 26.63 -7.03
CA THR A 281 8.84 28.07 -6.84
C THR A 281 8.09 28.69 -8.04
N ASN A 282 8.32 28.15 -9.24
CA ASN A 282 7.48 28.38 -10.41
C ASN A 282 6.82 27.06 -10.83
N PRO A 283 5.62 26.74 -10.30
CA PRO A 283 4.98 25.43 -10.51
C PRO A 283 4.62 25.11 -11.96
N ALA A 284 4.58 26.11 -12.86
CA ALA A 284 4.37 25.90 -14.29
C ALA A 284 5.65 25.53 -15.07
N ASN A 285 6.81 25.55 -14.39
CA ASN A 285 8.10 25.14 -14.94
C ASN A 285 8.99 24.69 -13.77
N PRO A 286 8.68 23.52 -13.16
CA PRO A 286 9.50 22.96 -12.09
C PRO A 286 10.93 22.68 -12.58
N ILE A 287 11.90 22.72 -11.67
CA ILE A 287 13.32 22.53 -11.99
C ILE A 287 13.88 21.39 -11.14
N PHE A 288 14.37 20.34 -11.78
CA PHE A 288 15.09 19.26 -11.11
C PHE A 288 16.32 19.78 -10.36
N ILE A 289 16.49 19.37 -9.10
CA ILE A 289 17.63 19.72 -8.24
C ILE A 289 18.60 18.56 -8.11
N GLY A 290 18.07 17.36 -7.85
CA GLY A 290 18.83 16.15 -7.58
C GLY A 290 17.95 15.08 -6.95
N ASP A 291 18.51 13.90 -6.79
CA ASP A 291 17.85 12.68 -6.35
C ASP A 291 18.77 11.89 -5.40
N THR A 292 18.23 10.80 -4.83
CA THR A 292 18.99 9.87 -3.99
C THR A 292 19.20 8.55 -4.72
N ASP A 293 20.39 7.97 -4.57
CA ASP A 293 20.65 6.59 -4.97
C ASP A 293 20.51 5.64 -3.78
N TYR A 294 19.96 4.46 -4.02
CA TYR A 294 20.10 3.34 -3.10
C TYR A 294 21.54 2.82 -3.13
N ALA A 295 22.01 2.33 -1.99
CA ALA A 295 23.31 1.67 -1.93
C ALA A 295 23.18 0.25 -2.51
N ALA A 296 24.25 -0.27 -3.12
CA ALA A 296 24.26 -1.66 -3.61
C ALA A 296 24.14 -2.71 -2.49
N ILE A 297 24.37 -2.31 -1.24
CA ILE A 297 24.13 -3.12 -0.05
C ILE A 297 23.35 -2.24 0.91
N ASP A 298 22.24 -2.76 1.43
CA ASP A 298 21.46 -2.13 2.48
C ASP A 298 22.37 -1.91 3.70
N PRO A 299 22.65 -0.64 4.06
CA PRO A 299 23.58 -0.34 5.14
C PRO A 299 23.03 -0.74 6.51
N GLU A 300 21.71 -0.63 6.72
CA GLU A 300 21.08 -0.92 8.01
C GLU A 300 21.03 -2.44 8.24
N LEU A 301 20.64 -3.22 7.22
CA LEU A 301 20.67 -4.67 7.28
C LEU A 301 22.09 -5.18 7.57
N LEU A 302 23.09 -4.63 6.86
CA LEU A 302 24.48 -5.01 7.04
C LEU A 302 24.99 -4.67 8.44
N GLU A 303 24.71 -3.46 8.93
CA GLU A 303 25.13 -3.01 10.25
C GLU A 303 24.48 -3.84 11.37
N GLN A 304 23.19 -4.13 11.26
CA GLN A 304 22.44 -4.87 12.29
C GLN A 304 22.73 -6.38 12.29
N THR A 305 22.88 -7.00 11.11
CA THR A 305 22.88 -8.47 10.99
C THR A 305 24.17 -9.04 10.38
N GLY A 306 24.99 -8.21 9.74
CA GLY A 306 26.15 -8.65 8.96
C GLY A 306 25.81 -9.26 7.59
N VAL A 307 24.54 -9.25 7.20
CA VAL A 307 24.06 -9.74 5.90
C VAL A 307 24.21 -8.65 4.85
N ALA A 308 24.82 -8.97 3.72
CA ALA A 308 25.01 -8.06 2.59
C ALA A 308 24.02 -8.39 1.46
N LEU A 309 22.89 -7.69 1.43
CA LEU A 309 21.88 -7.77 0.37
C LEU A 309 21.54 -6.38 -0.15
N THR A 310 21.06 -6.29 -1.38
CA THR A 310 20.53 -5.04 -1.95
C THR A 310 19.25 -4.63 -1.18
N PRO A 311 19.01 -3.32 -1.01
CA PRO A 311 17.75 -2.82 -0.46
C PRO A 311 16.58 -3.17 -1.41
N GLU A 312 15.36 -3.08 -0.88
CA GLU A 312 14.15 -3.32 -1.67
C GLU A 312 13.83 -2.22 -2.67
N GLY A 313 14.21 -0.97 -2.37
CA GLY A 313 13.76 0.19 -3.14
C GLY A 313 12.49 0.78 -2.52
N ASN A 314 11.50 1.09 -3.35
CA ASN A 314 10.16 1.52 -2.93
C ASN A 314 10.11 2.79 -2.05
N GLY A 315 10.81 3.87 -2.44
CA GLY A 315 10.68 5.15 -1.74
C GLY A 315 9.21 5.60 -1.68
N HIS A 316 8.65 5.67 -0.47
CA HIS A 316 7.21 5.80 -0.23
C HIS A 316 6.84 7.21 0.22
N GLN A 317 7.16 7.63 1.44
CA GLN A 317 6.81 8.96 1.96
C GLN A 317 8.03 9.72 2.46
N ALA A 318 8.04 11.05 2.34
CA ALA A 318 9.13 11.87 2.85
C ALA A 318 8.71 13.24 3.40
N GLU A 319 9.34 13.63 4.51
CA GLU A 319 9.05 14.88 5.20
C GLU A 319 10.30 15.68 5.54
N PHE A 320 10.22 17.00 5.35
CA PHE A 320 11.33 17.90 5.68
C PHE A 320 11.40 18.21 7.18
N THR A 321 12.59 18.15 7.77
CA THR A 321 12.80 18.61 9.14
C THR A 321 12.49 20.09 9.29
N LYS A 322 12.06 20.50 10.49
CA LYS A 322 11.59 21.86 10.76
C LYS A 322 12.62 22.96 10.42
N ASP A 323 13.90 22.67 10.58
CA ASP A 323 15.03 23.56 10.28
C ASP A 323 15.49 23.55 8.81
N ASN A 324 14.88 22.70 7.98
CA ASN A 324 15.19 22.52 6.56
C ASN A 324 16.61 21.98 6.30
N GLU A 325 17.22 21.31 7.28
CA GLU A 325 18.55 20.72 7.11
C GLU A 325 18.48 19.30 6.53
N PHE A 326 17.47 18.53 6.93
CA PHE A 326 17.28 17.15 6.50
C PHE A 326 15.86 16.93 5.98
N PHE A 327 15.67 15.80 5.31
CA PHE A 327 14.37 15.16 5.21
C PHE A 327 14.48 13.76 5.82
N ILE A 328 13.34 13.19 6.16
CA ILE A 328 13.20 11.81 6.62
C ILE A 328 12.34 11.13 5.57
N GLY A 329 12.89 10.09 4.94
CA GLY A 329 12.17 9.23 4.00
C GLY A 329 11.82 7.89 4.65
N THR A 330 10.76 7.26 4.17
CA THR A 330 10.37 5.89 4.48
C THR A 330 10.17 5.11 3.19
N ASP A 331 10.74 3.93 3.13
CA ASP A 331 10.54 2.99 2.04
C ASP A 331 9.39 2.03 2.40
N GLU A 332 8.59 1.62 1.43
CA GLU A 332 7.57 0.59 1.64
C GLU A 332 8.19 -0.80 1.60
N ASP A 333 7.99 -1.56 2.68
CA ASP A 333 8.54 -2.90 2.85
C ASP A 333 7.46 -3.95 2.60
N PHE A 334 7.49 -4.58 1.42
CA PHE A 334 6.60 -5.69 1.09
C PHE A 334 7.23 -7.05 1.34
N SER A 335 8.55 -7.08 1.54
CA SER A 335 9.32 -8.31 1.69
C SER A 335 10.23 -8.23 2.90
N PRO A 336 9.65 -8.24 4.13
CA PRO A 336 10.41 -8.20 5.38
C PRO A 336 11.37 -9.38 5.53
N TYR A 337 11.20 -10.42 4.69
CA TYR A 337 12.10 -11.54 4.55
C TYR A 337 12.55 -11.72 3.10
N ARG A 338 13.79 -12.17 2.91
CA ARG A 338 14.29 -12.65 1.61
C ARG A 338 14.32 -14.17 1.63
N ALA A 339 13.57 -14.80 0.73
CA ALA A 339 13.58 -16.24 0.60
C ALA A 339 14.84 -16.71 -0.16
N LEU A 340 15.53 -17.70 0.42
CA LEU A 340 16.67 -18.36 -0.21
C LEU A 340 16.34 -19.84 -0.36
N LEU A 341 16.44 -20.34 -1.59
CA LEU A 341 16.30 -21.75 -1.89
C LEU A 341 17.67 -22.40 -1.87
N GLN A 342 17.81 -23.47 -1.07
CA GLN A 342 19.01 -24.30 -1.04
C GLN A 342 18.69 -25.72 -1.52
N THR A 343 19.45 -26.22 -2.49
CA THR A 343 19.33 -27.60 -2.98
C THR A 343 20.26 -28.53 -2.23
N ASP A 344 19.95 -29.84 -2.24
CA ASP A 344 20.71 -30.89 -1.53
C ASP A 344 22.12 -31.11 -2.11
N ASP A 345 22.36 -30.68 -3.35
CA ASP A 345 23.66 -30.62 -4.00
C ASP A 345 24.48 -29.35 -3.66
N GLY A 346 23.94 -28.48 -2.80
CA GLY A 346 24.60 -27.27 -2.31
C GLY A 346 24.39 -26.02 -3.17
N GLY A 347 23.53 -26.07 -4.20
CA GLY A 347 23.09 -24.89 -4.92
C GLY A 347 22.30 -23.93 -4.03
N GLN A 348 22.46 -22.62 -4.27
CA GLN A 348 21.70 -21.57 -3.61
C GLN A 348 21.13 -20.61 -4.65
N TYR A 349 19.86 -20.27 -4.52
CA TYR A 349 19.12 -19.43 -5.44
C TYR A 349 18.28 -18.43 -4.66
N ALA A 350 18.23 -17.19 -5.14
CA ALA A 350 17.27 -16.21 -4.62
C ALA A 350 15.84 -16.65 -5.00
N ALA A 351 14.90 -16.42 -4.09
CA ALA A 351 13.50 -16.70 -4.30
C ALA A 351 12.64 -15.52 -3.81
N GLY A 352 11.45 -15.40 -4.39
CA GLY A 352 10.40 -14.51 -3.92
C GLY A 352 9.16 -15.31 -3.54
N GLU A 353 8.28 -14.70 -2.78
CA GLU A 353 6.97 -15.25 -2.42
C GLU A 353 5.86 -14.50 -3.16
N PHE A 354 4.70 -15.12 -3.37
CA PHE A 354 3.58 -14.41 -3.98
C PHE A 354 2.85 -13.61 -2.90
N GLY A 355 2.55 -12.34 -3.15
CA GLY A 355 1.82 -11.49 -2.18
C GLY A 355 0.40 -11.98 -1.84
N TRP A 356 -0.16 -12.90 -2.65
CA TRP A 356 -1.45 -13.55 -2.39
C TRP A 356 -1.33 -14.92 -1.73
N THR A 357 -0.13 -15.34 -1.34
CA THR A 357 0.12 -16.57 -0.56
C THR A 357 0.51 -16.24 0.87
N ILE A 358 0.30 -17.20 1.78
CA ILE A 358 0.75 -17.05 3.17
C ILE A 358 2.29 -17.16 3.19
N PRO A 359 3.02 -16.18 3.75
CA PRO A 359 4.47 -16.21 3.79
C PRO A 359 5.04 -17.43 4.55
N ILE A 360 6.14 -18.00 4.07
CA ILE A 360 6.84 -19.14 4.70
C ILE A 360 7.23 -18.82 6.14
N GLY A 361 7.64 -17.57 6.40
CA GLY A 361 7.97 -17.06 7.72
C GLY A 361 6.81 -17.14 8.73
N GLU A 362 5.57 -17.01 8.26
CA GLU A 362 4.37 -17.08 9.10
C GLU A 362 3.93 -18.52 9.38
N LEU A 363 4.15 -19.45 8.43
CA LEU A 363 3.73 -20.84 8.58
C LEU A 363 4.74 -21.70 9.35
N TYR A 364 6.02 -21.67 8.93
CA TYR A 364 7.00 -22.68 9.30
C TYR A 364 8.36 -22.11 9.71
N GLY A 365 8.65 -20.85 9.36
CA GLY A 365 9.98 -20.25 9.45
C GLY A 365 10.99 -20.82 8.45
N THR A 366 10.88 -22.10 8.07
CA THR A 366 11.65 -22.73 6.98
C THR A 366 10.80 -23.84 6.35
N LEU A 367 10.78 -23.87 5.02
CA LEU A 367 10.14 -24.93 4.24
C LEU A 367 11.21 -25.90 3.72
N ASN A 368 11.03 -27.20 3.93
CA ASN A 368 12.00 -28.22 3.50
C ASN A 368 11.31 -29.54 3.13
N GLY A 369 11.86 -30.28 2.18
CA GLY A 369 11.36 -31.61 1.87
C GLY A 369 11.69 -32.09 0.47
N PRO A 370 11.27 -33.32 0.13
CA PRO A 370 11.53 -33.89 -1.18
C PRO A 370 10.69 -33.21 -2.26
N THR A 371 11.31 -33.05 -3.44
CA THR A 371 10.70 -32.38 -4.58
C THR A 371 10.30 -33.34 -5.70
N VAL A 372 9.17 -33.07 -6.36
CA VAL A 372 8.84 -33.66 -7.67
C VAL A 372 8.87 -32.58 -8.73
N TYR A 373 9.46 -32.88 -9.90
CA TYR A 373 9.38 -31.99 -11.05
C TYR A 373 8.10 -32.26 -11.86
N GLY A 374 7.23 -31.26 -11.94
CA GLY A 374 5.91 -31.36 -12.57
C GLY A 374 5.79 -30.74 -13.97
N GLY A 375 6.87 -30.21 -14.55
CA GLY A 375 6.79 -29.53 -15.84
C GLY A 375 6.07 -28.18 -15.72
N TYR A 376 5.04 -27.92 -16.52
CA TYR A 376 4.38 -26.60 -16.56
C TYR A 376 3.22 -26.47 -15.56
N GLY A 377 2.56 -27.57 -15.18
CA GLY A 377 1.54 -27.56 -14.13
C GLY A 377 0.24 -26.85 -14.51
N CYS A 378 0.02 -26.63 -15.80
CA CYS A 378 -1.25 -26.10 -16.30
C CYS A 378 -2.34 -27.19 -16.29
N PRO A 379 -3.62 -26.81 -16.33
CA PRO A 379 -4.71 -27.78 -16.34
C PRO A 379 -4.59 -28.85 -17.44
N ALA A 380 -3.99 -28.50 -18.59
CA ALA A 380 -3.80 -29.39 -19.72
C ALA A 380 -2.73 -30.49 -19.49
N ASP A 381 -1.70 -30.24 -18.69
CA ASP A 381 -0.60 -31.19 -18.41
C ASP A 381 -0.63 -31.79 -17.00
N ARG A 382 -1.53 -31.30 -16.12
CA ARG A 382 -1.78 -31.81 -14.75
C ARG A 382 -1.81 -33.34 -14.65
N GLY A 383 -2.47 -34.01 -15.58
CA GLY A 383 -2.63 -35.48 -15.57
C GLY A 383 -1.33 -36.28 -15.73
N SER A 384 -0.22 -35.62 -16.09
CA SER A 384 1.10 -36.25 -16.21
C SER A 384 1.96 -36.13 -14.95
N ILE A 385 1.52 -35.34 -13.97
CA ILE A 385 2.25 -35.04 -12.76
C ILE A 385 1.93 -36.11 -11.71
N PRO A 386 2.94 -36.74 -11.08
CA PRO A 386 2.72 -37.67 -9.98
C PRO A 386 2.01 -37.01 -8.79
N ASP A 387 1.18 -37.77 -8.10
CA ASP A 387 0.57 -37.35 -6.83
C ASP A 387 1.63 -37.30 -5.70
N ALA A 388 1.46 -36.40 -4.74
CA ALA A 388 2.36 -36.22 -3.61
C ALA A 388 2.52 -37.49 -2.76
N SER A 389 1.53 -38.39 -2.76
CA SER A 389 1.62 -39.71 -2.11
C SER A 389 2.74 -40.62 -2.66
N THR A 390 3.38 -40.24 -3.77
CA THR A 390 4.59 -40.91 -4.27
C THR A 390 5.85 -40.57 -3.48
N LEU A 391 5.84 -39.48 -2.70
CA LEU A 391 6.94 -39.06 -1.85
C LEU A 391 6.92 -39.76 -0.49
N THR A 392 8.11 -39.93 0.09
CA THR A 392 8.27 -40.37 1.49
C THR A 392 8.80 -39.18 2.29
N LEU A 393 8.00 -38.69 3.23
CA LEU A 393 8.32 -37.53 4.06
C LEU A 393 8.86 -37.97 5.43
N ALA A 394 9.94 -37.36 5.88
CA ALA A 394 10.39 -37.39 7.26
C ALA A 394 9.55 -36.44 8.14
N PRO A 395 9.58 -36.57 9.48
CA PRO A 395 8.91 -35.62 10.35
C PRO A 395 9.44 -34.19 10.14
N GLY A 396 8.55 -33.27 9.75
CA GLY A 396 8.90 -31.87 9.46
C GLY A 396 9.35 -31.61 8.02
N GLU A 397 9.13 -32.56 7.10
CA GLU A 397 9.28 -32.35 5.66
C GLU A 397 7.91 -32.13 4.99
N GLU A 398 7.89 -31.24 4.01
CA GLU A 398 6.78 -30.93 3.13
C GLU A 398 6.93 -31.64 1.76
N ALA A 399 5.82 -32.03 1.14
CA ALA A 399 5.80 -32.47 -0.25
C ALA A 399 5.83 -31.25 -1.20
N ILE A 400 6.89 -31.10 -1.98
CA ILE A 400 7.11 -29.90 -2.79
C ILE A 400 7.01 -30.21 -4.29
N LEU A 401 6.17 -29.46 -5.01
CA LEU A 401 6.08 -29.55 -6.47
C LEU A 401 6.87 -28.43 -7.15
N VAL A 402 7.78 -28.77 -8.04
CA VAL A 402 8.57 -27.81 -8.83
C VAL A 402 7.97 -27.69 -10.23
N LEU A 403 7.53 -26.48 -10.59
CA LEU A 403 6.89 -26.17 -11.87
C LEU A 403 7.66 -25.08 -12.61
N GLN A 404 7.47 -24.98 -13.92
CA GLN A 404 8.09 -23.98 -14.77
C GLN A 404 7.11 -22.84 -15.11
N ARG A 405 7.61 -21.61 -15.26
CA ARG A 405 6.83 -20.43 -15.67
C ARG A 405 6.14 -20.57 -17.04
N GLY A 406 6.79 -21.22 -18.01
CA GLY A 406 6.35 -21.37 -19.41
C GLY A 406 5.09 -22.25 -19.63
N PRO A 407 4.80 -22.71 -20.86
CA PRO A 407 5.69 -22.81 -22.04
C PRO A 407 5.65 -21.58 -22.96
N LEU A 408 6.72 -20.76 -22.94
CA LEU A 408 6.90 -19.70 -23.94
C LEU A 408 7.93 -20.12 -24.98
N GLY A 409 7.48 -20.38 -26.22
CA GLY A 409 8.36 -20.75 -27.33
C GLY A 409 8.93 -22.17 -27.27
N ASP A 410 8.36 -23.04 -26.43
CA ASP A 410 8.72 -24.46 -26.38
C ASP A 410 8.07 -25.23 -27.55
N PRO A 411 8.86 -25.73 -28.53
CA PRO A 411 8.31 -26.46 -29.67
C PRO A 411 7.72 -27.83 -29.30
N SER A 412 7.99 -28.33 -28.08
CA SER A 412 7.43 -29.58 -27.56
C SER A 412 6.10 -29.39 -26.84
N GLN A 413 5.69 -28.14 -26.59
CA GLN A 413 4.39 -27.80 -25.99
C GLN A 413 3.65 -26.79 -26.86
N THR A 414 2.51 -27.22 -27.41
CA THR A 414 1.69 -26.36 -28.29
C THR A 414 0.63 -25.54 -27.54
N GLN A 415 0.51 -25.75 -26.22
CA GLN A 415 -0.44 -25.05 -25.37
C GLN A 415 0.13 -23.71 -24.87
N GLY A 416 -0.74 -22.75 -24.55
CA GLY A 416 -0.33 -21.48 -23.95
C GLY A 416 0.04 -21.63 -22.48
N ALA A 417 0.67 -20.60 -21.92
CA ALA A 417 0.87 -20.49 -20.48
C ALA A 417 -0.47 -20.33 -19.75
N CYS A 418 -0.51 -20.81 -18.50
CA CYS A 418 -1.60 -20.64 -17.54
C CYS A 418 -1.16 -19.70 -16.41
N PHE A 419 -2.10 -19.19 -15.63
CA PHE A 419 -1.80 -18.35 -14.48
C PHE A 419 -1.02 -19.12 -13.41
N PHE A 420 -0.20 -18.41 -12.63
CA PHE A 420 0.53 -19.02 -11.50
C PHE A 420 -0.41 -19.65 -10.48
N SER A 421 -1.56 -19.03 -10.28
CA SER A 421 -2.56 -19.52 -9.36
C SER A 421 -3.19 -20.84 -9.85
N GLU A 422 -3.39 -21.04 -11.17
CA GLU A 422 -3.79 -22.36 -11.73
C GLU A 422 -2.71 -23.45 -11.53
N LYS A 423 -1.43 -23.05 -11.51
CA LYS A 423 -0.32 -23.97 -11.18
C LYS A 423 -0.34 -24.38 -9.70
N VAL A 424 -0.66 -23.45 -8.80
CA VAL A 424 -0.85 -23.73 -7.37
C VAL A 424 -2.06 -24.64 -7.13
N GLU A 425 -3.18 -24.39 -7.83
CA GLU A 425 -4.36 -25.28 -7.80
C GLU A 425 -4.00 -26.71 -8.21
N THR A 426 -3.21 -26.87 -9.28
CA THR A 426 -2.69 -28.18 -9.71
C THR A 426 -1.95 -28.91 -8.59
N ALA A 427 -1.09 -28.22 -7.85
CA ALA A 427 -0.33 -28.83 -6.76
C ALA A 427 -1.23 -29.27 -5.59
N GLN A 428 -2.18 -28.42 -5.20
CA GLN A 428 -3.15 -28.73 -4.14
C GLN A 428 -4.01 -29.94 -4.50
N LEU A 429 -4.50 -30.02 -5.73
CA LEU A 429 -5.30 -31.17 -6.22
C LEU A 429 -4.51 -32.48 -6.23
N LEU A 430 -3.18 -32.40 -6.33
CA LEU A 430 -2.27 -33.55 -6.29
C LEU A 430 -1.69 -33.81 -4.90
N GLY A 431 -2.17 -33.09 -3.87
CA GLY A 431 -1.82 -33.29 -2.47
C GLY A 431 -0.46 -32.75 -2.04
N TYR A 432 0.15 -31.84 -2.80
CA TYR A 432 1.41 -31.20 -2.40
C TYR A 432 1.17 -30.09 -1.37
N ASP A 433 2.13 -29.93 -0.46
CA ASP A 433 2.09 -28.92 0.59
C ASP A 433 2.59 -27.55 0.08
N ALA A 434 3.50 -27.55 -0.90
CA ALA A 434 4.07 -26.33 -1.45
C ALA A 434 4.47 -26.43 -2.93
N VAL A 435 4.66 -25.26 -3.55
CA VAL A 435 5.04 -25.12 -4.95
C VAL A 435 6.23 -24.19 -5.11
N ILE A 436 7.21 -24.61 -5.91
CA ILE A 436 8.29 -23.76 -6.40
C ILE A 436 8.06 -23.51 -7.88
N ILE A 437 7.92 -22.24 -8.27
CA ILE A 437 7.87 -21.87 -9.69
C ILE A 437 9.28 -21.49 -10.16
N ALA A 438 9.96 -22.43 -10.81
CA ALA A 438 11.21 -22.18 -11.47
C ALA A 438 11.01 -21.23 -12.66
N ASN A 439 11.71 -20.09 -12.62
CA ASN A 439 11.69 -19.15 -13.71
C ASN A 439 12.31 -19.77 -14.98
N HIS A 440 11.88 -19.34 -16.17
CA HIS A 440 12.40 -19.87 -17.41
C HIS A 440 13.57 -19.00 -17.94
N HIS A 441 14.59 -19.67 -18.48
CA HIS A 441 15.86 -19.03 -18.89
C HIS A 441 15.70 -17.81 -19.82
N ASN A 442 14.67 -17.79 -20.68
CA ASN A 442 14.44 -16.70 -21.63
C ASN A 442 13.64 -15.51 -21.06
N GLY A 443 12.79 -15.71 -20.05
CA GLY A 443 11.89 -14.65 -19.53
C GLY A 443 12.26 -14.15 -18.14
N GLY A 444 13.32 -14.69 -17.53
CA GLY A 444 14.00 -14.07 -16.38
C GLY A 444 15.45 -13.69 -16.68
N LEU A 445 15.86 -13.65 -17.96
CA LEU A 445 17.24 -13.42 -18.43
C LEU A 445 18.32 -14.20 -17.63
N GLY A 446 18.06 -15.46 -17.27
CA GLY A 446 19.00 -16.27 -16.47
C GLY A 446 19.03 -15.98 -14.96
N GLY A 447 18.05 -15.24 -14.44
CA GLY A 447 18.03 -14.76 -13.05
C GLY A 447 18.67 -13.38 -12.87
N ASP A 448 19.18 -12.78 -13.96
CA ASP A 448 19.85 -11.47 -13.98
C ASP A 448 18.87 -10.30 -14.27
N ALA A 449 17.56 -10.56 -14.42
CA ALA A 449 16.54 -9.54 -14.71
C ALA A 449 15.69 -9.15 -13.48
N PRO A 450 15.16 -7.91 -13.41
CA PRO A 450 14.35 -7.41 -12.30
C PRO A 450 13.06 -8.14 -11.98
N ASP A 451 12.39 -8.58 -13.01
CA ASP A 451 11.17 -9.36 -12.97
C ASP A 451 11.43 -10.86 -12.78
N ALA A 452 12.67 -11.27 -12.46
CA ALA A 452 13.00 -12.66 -12.24
C ALA A 452 12.45 -13.20 -10.92
N GLN A 453 12.23 -12.31 -9.95
CA GLN A 453 11.70 -12.58 -8.61
C GLN A 453 10.26 -12.05 -8.42
N PHE A 454 9.76 -11.20 -9.32
CA PHE A 454 8.39 -10.70 -9.25
C PHE A 454 7.41 -11.84 -9.55
N CYS A 455 6.77 -12.33 -8.50
CA CYS A 455 5.85 -13.45 -8.56
C CYS A 455 4.48 -13.07 -9.19
N GLY A 456 4.20 -11.80 -9.45
CA GLY A 456 2.95 -11.37 -10.11
C GLY A 456 1.73 -11.32 -9.18
N GLY A 457 0.84 -10.34 -9.41
CA GLY A 457 -0.29 -10.03 -8.52
C GLY A 457 -1.64 -10.71 -8.84
N GLN A 458 -1.72 -11.57 -9.85
CA GLN A 458 -3.01 -12.15 -10.26
C GLN A 458 -3.33 -13.46 -9.50
N GLY A 459 -3.98 -13.30 -8.35
CA GLY A 459 -4.74 -14.38 -7.70
C GLY A 459 -5.99 -14.75 -8.51
N HIS A 460 -6.45 -16.00 -8.39
CA HIS A 460 -7.80 -16.39 -8.83
C HIS A 460 -8.59 -16.88 -7.60
N GLU A 461 -9.90 -16.61 -7.56
CA GLU A 461 -10.79 -17.18 -6.56
C GLU A 461 -11.12 -18.65 -6.91
N PHE A 462 -10.98 -19.55 -5.94
CA PHE A 462 -11.51 -20.91 -6.06
C PHE A 462 -11.88 -21.51 -4.70
N ASP A 463 -12.87 -22.40 -4.72
CA ASP A 463 -13.31 -23.18 -3.56
C ASP A 463 -12.43 -24.42 -3.38
N ILE A 464 -11.71 -24.50 -2.27
CA ILE A 464 -10.97 -25.71 -1.89
C ILE A 464 -11.97 -26.81 -1.51
N GLN A 465 -12.14 -27.80 -2.39
CA GLN A 465 -12.82 -29.05 -2.03
C GLN A 465 -11.80 -30.00 -1.39
N ILE A 466 -11.59 -29.88 -0.07
CA ILE A 466 -10.84 -30.88 0.69
C ILE A 466 -11.70 -32.16 0.73
N SER A 467 -11.30 -33.20 0.01
CA SER A 467 -11.95 -34.52 0.05
C SER A 467 -11.41 -35.39 1.17
#